data_AF-A0A5Q4G811-F1
#
_entry.id   AF-A0A5Q4G811-F1
#
_cell.length_a   1.000
_cell.length_b   1.000
_cell.length_c   1.000
_cell.angle_alpha   90.00
_cell.angle_beta   90.00
_cell.angle_gamma   90.00
#
_symmetry.space_group_name_H-M   'P 1'
#
loop_
_entity.id
_entity.type
_entity.pdbx_description
1 polymer ?
#
loop_
_entity_poly.entity_id
_entity_poly.type
_entity_poly.pdbx_seq_one_letter_code
_entity_poly.pdbx_strand_id
1 'polypeptide(L)'
;LMAQKAEEYGSHDKTFEVAEAGLVRVVSADGQTLLERTVAAGDLFRMCQTKDDAVRDWVKLAVTRARASATPAVFWLDETRPHDAELLTKVRAYLSEHDTRGLELHVMAPADATRFSCERLRAGLDTISVTGNVLRDYLTDLFPILEVGTSAKMLSIVPLMQGGGLFETGAGGSAPKHVQQFQAEGHLRWDSLGEFLALAASLEHLATVTGNAAAQRLADALDRANAAFLESDKSPSRRVGEIDTRGSHFWLAAYWAREMAAEDGDPALAARFAALADALQREAATIEAELLAAQGAAQDVGGYYRPDDALASRAMRPSATLNALLDGFAAG
;
A
#
# COMPACT_ATOMS: atom_id res chain seq x y z
N LEU A 1 -12.80 5.19 3.47
CA LEU A 1 -13.99 4.68 2.75
C LEU A 1 -13.77 4.78 1.24
N MET A 2 -13.82 3.68 0.49
CA MET A 2 -13.61 3.73 -0.98
C MET A 2 -14.36 2.69 -1.82
N ALA A 3 -14.85 1.61 -1.20
CA ALA A 3 -15.51 0.52 -1.89
C ALA A 3 -16.68 1.00 -2.77
N GLN A 4 -16.87 0.35 -3.93
CA GLN A 4 -17.94 0.64 -4.88
C GLN A 4 -17.94 2.08 -5.42
N LYS A 5 -16.75 2.66 -5.62
CA LYS A 5 -16.55 4.06 -6.09
C LYS A 5 -17.29 5.05 -5.19
N ALA A 6 -17.07 4.93 -3.87
CA ALA A 6 -17.70 5.79 -2.89
C ALA A 6 -17.40 7.28 -3.15
N GLU A 7 -18.40 8.12 -2.88
CA GLU A 7 -18.30 9.57 -2.85
C GLU A 7 -17.89 10.17 -4.21
N GLU A 8 -16.89 11.05 -4.25
CA GLU A 8 -16.49 11.79 -5.45
C GLU A 8 -15.95 10.87 -6.57
N TYR A 9 -15.34 9.73 -6.25
CA TYR A 9 -14.74 8.83 -7.24
C TYR A 9 -15.78 8.11 -8.10
N GLY A 10 -17.04 8.12 -7.68
CA GLY A 10 -18.17 7.60 -8.45
C GLY A 10 -18.99 8.68 -9.14
N SER A 11 -18.56 9.94 -9.15
CA SER A 11 -19.39 11.08 -9.56
C SER A 11 -19.28 11.49 -11.03
N HIS A 12 -18.34 10.92 -11.78
CA HIS A 12 -17.99 11.39 -13.13
C HIS A 12 -19.16 11.40 -14.12
N ASP A 13 -19.95 10.33 -14.16
CA ASP A 13 -21.16 10.17 -14.97
C ASP A 13 -22.37 10.99 -14.44
N LYS A 14 -22.20 11.65 -13.30
CA LYS A 14 -23.20 12.49 -12.61
C LYS A 14 -22.70 13.93 -12.44
N THR A 15 -21.71 14.33 -13.25
CA THR A 15 -21.15 15.67 -13.28
C THR A 15 -21.45 16.28 -14.63
N PHE A 16 -22.00 17.51 -14.65
CA PHE A 16 -22.25 18.23 -15.89
C PHE A 16 -22.10 19.73 -15.69
N GLU A 17 -21.64 20.39 -16.74
CA GLU A 17 -21.70 21.85 -16.86
C GLU A 17 -23.12 22.25 -17.25
N VAL A 18 -23.69 23.15 -16.47
CA VAL A 18 -25.05 23.64 -16.65
C VAL A 18 -25.09 24.61 -17.82
N ALA A 19 -25.90 24.33 -18.84
CA ALA A 19 -25.97 25.17 -20.04
C ALA A 19 -26.73 26.49 -19.82
N GLU A 20 -27.77 26.48 -18.98
CA GLU A 20 -28.68 27.62 -18.76
C GLU A 20 -29.06 27.74 -17.28
N ALA A 21 -29.36 28.95 -16.82
CA ALA A 21 -29.79 29.18 -15.44
C ALA A 21 -31.15 28.52 -15.16
N GLY A 22 -31.31 27.92 -13.98
CA GLY A 22 -32.54 27.19 -13.63
C GLY A 22 -32.41 26.38 -12.34
N LEU A 23 -33.10 25.24 -12.31
CA LEU A 23 -33.11 24.30 -11.19
C LEU A 23 -32.66 22.92 -11.65
N VAL A 24 -31.69 22.34 -10.95
CA VAL A 24 -31.39 20.91 -11.03
C VAL A 24 -32.12 20.19 -9.91
N ARG A 25 -32.89 19.16 -10.25
CA ARG A 25 -33.64 18.34 -9.29
C ARG A 25 -33.26 16.87 -9.43
N VAL A 26 -33.12 16.21 -8.28
CA VAL A 26 -33.04 14.75 -8.17
C VAL A 26 -34.40 14.27 -7.71
N VAL A 27 -35.08 13.49 -8.54
CA VAL A 27 -36.46 13.06 -8.34
C VAL A 27 -36.50 11.54 -8.25
N SER A 28 -37.23 11.00 -7.27
CA SER A 28 -37.48 9.57 -7.14
C SER A 28 -38.42 9.05 -8.23
N ALA A 29 -38.53 7.72 -8.34
CA ALA A 29 -39.36 7.07 -9.35
C ALA A 29 -40.87 7.38 -9.20
N ASP A 30 -41.33 7.77 -8.02
CA ASP A 30 -42.70 8.18 -7.72
C ASP A 30 -42.95 9.70 -7.90
N GLY A 31 -41.93 10.46 -8.34
CA GLY A 31 -42.05 11.89 -8.65
C GLY A 31 -41.74 12.82 -7.47
N GLN A 32 -41.38 12.31 -6.29
CA GLN A 32 -40.95 13.15 -5.17
C GLN A 32 -39.58 13.77 -5.45
N THR A 33 -39.46 15.09 -5.25
CA THR A 33 -38.16 15.75 -5.31
C THR A 33 -37.36 15.45 -4.05
N LEU A 34 -36.20 14.82 -4.21
CA LEU A 34 -35.29 14.43 -3.12
C LEU A 34 -34.25 15.52 -2.84
N LEU A 35 -33.67 16.09 -3.90
CA LEU A 35 -32.69 17.17 -3.83
C LEU A 35 -33.03 18.22 -4.90
N GLU A 36 -32.81 19.49 -4.60
CA GLU A 36 -33.00 20.61 -5.53
C GLU A 36 -31.89 21.65 -5.33
N ARG A 37 -31.37 22.19 -6.43
CA ARG A 37 -30.38 23.27 -6.43
C ARG A 37 -30.69 24.28 -7.53
N THR A 38 -30.70 25.56 -7.18
CA THR A 38 -30.63 26.65 -8.15
C THR A 38 -29.23 26.69 -8.77
N VAL A 39 -29.17 26.83 -10.08
CA VAL A 39 -27.92 26.84 -10.86
C VAL A 39 -27.95 27.97 -11.89
N ALA A 40 -26.76 28.45 -12.25
CA ALA A 40 -26.52 29.38 -13.36
C ALA A 40 -25.85 28.67 -14.55
N ALA A 41 -25.88 29.32 -15.72
CA ALA A 41 -25.10 28.85 -16.87
C ALA A 41 -23.60 28.86 -16.55
N GLY A 42 -22.90 27.77 -16.87
CA GLY A 42 -21.49 27.54 -16.56
C GLY A 42 -21.23 26.91 -15.19
N ASP A 43 -22.23 26.77 -14.31
CA ASP A 43 -22.06 26.06 -13.04
C ASP A 43 -21.74 24.58 -13.27
N LEU A 44 -20.84 24.03 -12.47
CA LEU A 44 -20.60 22.57 -12.43
C LEU A 44 -21.51 21.95 -11.38
N PHE A 45 -22.57 21.28 -11.82
CA PHE A 45 -23.38 20.43 -10.95
C PHE A 45 -22.75 19.04 -10.83
N ARG A 46 -22.80 18.46 -9.64
CA ARG A 46 -22.29 17.11 -9.36
C ARG A 46 -23.13 16.40 -8.31
N MET A 47 -23.33 15.09 -8.50
CA MET A 47 -23.92 14.20 -7.49
C MET A 47 -23.01 13.01 -7.17
N CYS A 48 -22.86 12.73 -5.88
CA CYS A 48 -22.07 11.60 -5.35
C CYS A 48 -23.00 10.54 -4.74
N GLN A 49 -22.50 9.31 -4.59
CA GLN A 49 -23.22 8.24 -3.92
C GLN A 49 -22.27 7.38 -3.07
N THR A 50 -22.78 6.88 -1.96
CA THR A 50 -22.07 5.94 -1.08
C THR A 50 -23.06 4.86 -0.65
N LYS A 51 -22.66 3.60 -0.77
CA LYS A 51 -23.51 2.44 -0.43
C LYS A 51 -23.34 2.08 1.03
N ASP A 52 -24.43 1.60 1.63
CA ASP A 52 -24.48 1.31 3.06
C ASP A 52 -23.46 0.24 3.50
N ASP A 53 -23.38 -0.86 2.74
CA ASP A 53 -22.45 -1.95 3.03
C ASP A 53 -20.99 -1.47 3.07
N ALA A 54 -20.62 -0.50 2.22
CA ALA A 54 -19.29 0.10 2.22
C ALA A 54 -19.03 0.93 3.49
N VAL A 55 -20.04 1.62 4.02
CA VAL A 55 -19.93 2.38 5.28
C VAL A 55 -19.82 1.44 6.46
N ARG A 56 -20.63 0.38 6.50
CA ARG A 56 -20.60 -0.64 7.56
C ARG A 56 -19.24 -1.33 7.64
N ASP A 57 -18.69 -1.76 6.50
CA ASP A 57 -17.36 -2.38 6.45
C ASP A 57 -16.25 -1.39 6.83
N TRP A 58 -16.35 -0.12 6.40
CA TRP A 58 -15.42 0.93 6.79
C TRP A 58 -15.38 1.19 8.30
N VAL A 59 -16.53 1.19 8.98
CA VAL A 59 -16.61 1.31 10.44
C VAL A 59 -16.01 0.09 11.14
N LYS A 60 -16.33 -1.12 10.66
CA LYS A 60 -15.73 -2.37 11.16
C LYS A 60 -14.21 -2.33 11.08
N LEU A 61 -13.66 -1.93 9.92
CA LEU A 61 -12.21 -1.83 9.73
C LEU A 61 -11.56 -0.84 10.69
N ALA A 62 -12.18 0.32 10.92
CA ALA A 62 -11.69 1.30 11.88
C ALA A 62 -11.57 0.71 13.30
N VAL A 63 -12.60 0.01 13.76
CA VAL A 63 -12.58 -0.67 15.07
C VAL A 63 -11.52 -1.77 15.12
N THR A 64 -11.41 -2.59 14.07
CA THR A 64 -10.40 -3.64 13.97
C THR A 64 -8.99 -3.08 14.07
N ARG A 65 -8.68 -2.00 13.34
CA ARG A 65 -7.34 -1.38 13.37
C ARG A 65 -7.04 -0.71 14.71
N ALA A 66 -7.97 0.08 15.25
CA ALA A 66 -7.81 0.73 16.55
C ALA A 66 -7.53 -0.28 17.68
N ARG A 67 -8.21 -1.44 17.63
CA ARG A 67 -8.00 -2.53 18.59
C ARG A 67 -6.65 -3.22 18.39
N ALA A 68 -6.29 -3.54 17.14
CA ALA A 68 -5.07 -4.27 16.84
C ALA A 68 -3.80 -3.50 17.20
N SER A 69 -3.80 -2.17 17.00
CA SER A 69 -2.62 -1.32 17.28
C SER A 69 -2.68 -0.58 18.61
N ALA A 70 -3.78 -0.70 19.37
CA ALA A 70 -4.05 0.08 20.58
C ALA A 70 -3.87 1.60 20.38
N THR A 71 -4.28 2.10 19.21
CA THR A 71 -4.10 3.50 18.79
C THR A 71 -5.46 4.22 18.74
N PRO A 72 -5.55 5.47 19.21
CA PRO A 72 -6.76 6.28 19.03
C PRO A 72 -7.15 6.43 17.57
N ALA A 73 -8.43 6.31 17.26
CA ALA A 73 -8.99 6.47 15.92
C ALA A 73 -9.93 7.66 15.86
N VAL A 74 -9.76 8.51 14.85
CA VAL A 74 -10.57 9.72 14.66
C VAL A 74 -11.32 9.58 13.34
N PHE A 75 -12.66 9.68 13.37
CA PHE A 75 -13.48 9.84 12.18
C PHE A 75 -13.47 11.30 11.75
N TRP A 76 -12.96 11.60 10.55
CA TRP A 76 -12.81 12.97 10.05
C TRP A 76 -14.07 13.35 9.28
N LEU A 77 -15.09 13.79 10.02
CA LEU A 77 -16.42 14.11 9.50
C LEU A 77 -16.85 15.47 10.05
N ASP A 78 -17.24 16.37 9.15
CA ASP A 78 -17.76 17.69 9.49
C ASP A 78 -19.29 17.67 9.48
N GLU A 79 -19.94 17.68 10.65
CA GLU A 79 -21.40 17.63 10.76
C GLU A 79 -22.12 18.80 10.05
N THR A 80 -21.41 19.88 9.71
CA THR A 80 -21.97 20.99 8.93
C THR A 80 -22.05 20.69 7.43
N ARG A 81 -21.36 19.65 6.96
CA ARG A 81 -21.50 19.11 5.59
C ARG A 81 -22.64 18.09 5.59
N PRO A 82 -23.72 18.28 4.79
CA PRO A 82 -24.86 17.36 4.80
C PRO A 82 -24.49 15.89 4.53
N HIS A 83 -23.51 15.64 3.65
CA HIS A 83 -23.01 14.28 3.39
C HIS A 83 -22.36 13.65 4.62
N ASP A 84 -21.47 14.38 5.30
CA ASP A 84 -20.76 13.90 6.48
C ASP A 84 -21.72 13.70 7.67
N ALA A 85 -22.77 14.52 7.79
CA ALA A 85 -23.83 14.35 8.79
C ALA A 85 -24.60 13.02 8.61
N GLU A 86 -24.93 12.66 7.37
CA GLU A 86 -25.55 11.37 7.04
C GLU A 86 -24.60 10.19 7.33
N LEU A 87 -23.31 10.33 6.98
CA LEU A 87 -22.29 9.35 7.34
C LEU A 87 -22.15 9.20 8.86
N LEU A 88 -22.17 10.30 9.61
CA LEU A 88 -22.04 10.30 11.06
C LEU A 88 -23.19 9.53 11.73
N THR A 89 -24.41 9.66 11.20
CA THR A 89 -25.57 8.86 11.66
C THR A 89 -25.30 7.37 11.51
N LYS A 90 -24.74 6.94 10.36
CA LYS A 90 -24.37 5.54 10.12
C LYS A 90 -23.20 5.07 10.98
N VAL A 91 -22.17 5.91 11.14
CA VAL A 91 -21.02 5.61 12.01
C VAL A 91 -21.48 5.35 13.44
N ARG A 92 -22.34 6.22 13.99
CA ARG A 92 -22.91 6.05 15.33
C ARG A 92 -23.70 4.74 15.46
N ALA A 93 -24.51 4.41 14.46
CA ALA A 93 -25.26 3.16 14.45
C ALA A 93 -24.33 1.94 14.43
N TYR A 94 -23.34 1.91 13.54
CA TYR A 94 -22.49 0.72 13.35
C TYR A 94 -21.42 0.55 14.42
N LEU A 95 -20.96 1.63 15.05
CA LEU A 95 -20.09 1.52 16.23
C LEU A 95 -20.78 0.77 17.38
N SER A 96 -22.12 0.85 17.49
CA SER A 96 -22.88 0.12 18.52
C SER A 96 -22.93 -1.40 18.30
N GLU A 97 -22.59 -1.86 17.11
CA GLU A 97 -22.56 -3.28 16.75
C GLU A 97 -21.21 -3.95 17.05
N HIS A 98 -20.22 -3.19 17.50
CA HIS A 98 -18.87 -3.66 17.79
C HIS A 98 -18.52 -3.51 19.27
N ASP A 99 -17.63 -4.37 19.78
CA ASP A 99 -17.03 -4.15 21.08
C ASP A 99 -16.02 -3.01 21.00
N THR A 100 -16.40 -1.84 21.54
CA THR A 100 -15.57 -0.64 21.60
C THR A 100 -14.93 -0.43 22.97
N ARG A 101 -15.07 -1.37 23.91
CA ARG A 101 -14.47 -1.25 25.24
C ARG A 101 -12.95 -1.16 25.13
N GLY A 102 -12.39 -0.17 25.83
CA GLY A 102 -10.96 0.13 25.84
C GLY A 102 -10.43 0.84 24.59
N LEU A 103 -11.29 1.16 23.62
CA LEU A 103 -10.88 1.93 22.43
C LEU A 103 -11.13 3.42 22.64
N GLU A 104 -10.17 4.23 22.17
CA GLU A 104 -10.32 5.69 22.10
C GLU A 104 -10.77 6.06 20.68
N LEU A 105 -12.07 6.35 20.54
CA LEU A 105 -12.69 6.68 19.25
C LEU A 105 -13.27 8.10 19.30
N HIS A 106 -12.88 8.93 18.34
CA HIS A 106 -13.32 10.33 18.24
C HIS A 106 -14.03 10.59 16.92
N VAL A 107 -14.85 11.64 16.89
CA VAL A 107 -15.37 12.25 15.66
C VAL A 107 -14.99 13.72 15.70
N MET A 108 -14.30 14.20 14.68
CA MET A 108 -13.83 15.58 14.59
C MET A 108 -13.97 16.10 13.16
N ALA A 109 -14.27 17.39 12.99
CA ALA A 109 -14.18 18.03 11.69
C ALA A 109 -12.74 17.92 11.15
N PRO A 110 -12.52 17.83 9.83
CA PRO A 110 -11.19 17.57 9.27
C PRO A 110 -10.07 18.50 9.76
N ALA A 111 -10.36 19.79 9.97
CA ALA A 111 -9.38 20.75 10.48
C ALA A 111 -8.96 20.44 11.93
N ASP A 112 -9.90 20.10 12.80
CA ASP A 112 -9.63 19.76 14.20
C ASP A 112 -8.94 18.40 14.31
N ALA A 113 -9.37 17.43 13.50
CA ALA A 113 -8.75 16.11 13.42
C ALA A 113 -7.28 16.20 12.94
N THR A 114 -7.01 17.09 11.98
CA THR A 114 -5.63 17.39 11.52
C THR A 114 -4.80 17.95 12.66
N ARG A 115 -5.33 18.94 13.40
CA ARG A 115 -4.62 19.56 14.53
C ARG A 115 -4.31 18.53 15.61
N PHE A 116 -5.31 17.77 16.06
CA PHE A 116 -5.16 16.70 17.04
C PHE A 116 -4.10 15.68 16.63
N SER A 117 -4.12 15.26 15.37
CA SER A 117 -3.16 14.28 14.84
C SER A 117 -1.74 14.85 14.81
N CYS A 118 -1.56 16.09 14.34
CA CYS A 118 -0.26 16.75 14.31
C CYS A 118 0.32 17.03 15.71
N GLU A 119 -0.51 17.38 16.69
CA GLU A 119 -0.09 17.58 18.08
C GLU A 119 0.43 16.26 18.69
N ARG A 120 -0.29 15.16 18.47
CA ARG A 120 0.13 13.82 18.90
C ARG A 120 1.39 13.34 18.20
N LEU A 121 1.46 13.51 16.87
CA LEU A 121 2.64 13.16 16.06
C LEU A 121 3.90 13.86 16.59
N ARG A 122 3.82 15.17 16.90
CA ARG A 122 4.95 15.92 17.49
C ARG A 122 5.35 15.45 18.88
N ALA A 123 4.44 14.80 19.60
CA ALA A 123 4.71 14.17 20.89
C ALA A 123 5.19 12.70 20.75
N GLY A 124 5.39 12.19 19.53
CA GLY A 124 5.79 10.81 19.28
C GLY A 124 4.66 9.80 19.50
N LEU A 125 3.40 10.23 19.33
CA LEU A 125 2.21 9.40 19.50
C LEU A 125 1.45 9.24 18.18
N ASP A 126 0.90 8.05 17.97
CA ASP A 126 0.17 7.70 16.75
C ASP A 126 -1.32 8.08 16.82
N THR A 127 -1.93 8.33 15.66
CA THR A 127 -3.37 8.53 15.50
C THR A 127 -3.85 7.89 14.20
N ILE A 128 -4.91 7.08 14.25
CA ILE A 128 -5.55 6.54 13.04
C ILE A 128 -6.55 7.58 12.49
N SER A 129 -6.34 8.01 11.25
CA SER A 129 -7.31 8.83 10.52
C SER A 129 -8.32 7.94 9.78
N VAL A 130 -9.60 8.04 10.15
CA VAL A 130 -10.70 7.28 9.56
C VAL A 130 -11.52 8.22 8.68
N THR A 131 -11.32 8.15 7.36
CA THR A 131 -11.76 9.21 6.44
C THR A 131 -12.59 8.72 5.24
N GLY A 132 -13.25 9.67 4.56
CA GLY A 132 -13.81 9.51 3.22
C GLY A 132 -12.74 9.26 2.14
N ASN A 133 -13.18 9.06 0.90
CA ASN A 133 -12.36 8.61 -0.22
C ASN A 133 -11.33 9.66 -0.66
N VAL A 134 -11.72 10.94 -0.75
CA VAL A 134 -10.79 12.02 -1.10
C VAL A 134 -9.74 12.24 -0.01
N LEU A 135 -10.18 12.29 1.26
CA LEU A 135 -9.23 12.47 2.37
C LEU A 135 -8.34 11.25 2.57
N ARG A 136 -8.79 10.03 2.27
CA ARG A 136 -7.90 8.86 2.20
C ARG A 136 -6.73 9.18 1.26
N ASP A 137 -7.03 9.60 0.03
CA ASP A 137 -6.01 9.91 -0.98
C ASP A 137 -5.02 10.98 -0.50
N TYR A 138 -5.54 12.09 0.03
CA TYR A 138 -4.71 13.21 0.48
C TYR A 138 -3.82 12.84 1.67
N LEU A 139 -4.36 12.13 2.65
CA LEU A 139 -3.65 11.87 3.90
C LEU A 139 -2.62 10.74 3.74
N THR A 140 -2.86 9.77 2.86
CA THR A 140 -1.88 8.72 2.54
C THR A 140 -0.71 9.21 1.70
N ASP A 141 -0.79 10.41 1.12
CA ASP A 141 0.39 11.11 0.60
C ASP A 141 1.01 12.01 1.68
N LEU A 142 0.20 12.85 2.33
CA LEU A 142 0.69 13.91 3.23
C LEU A 142 1.56 13.37 4.37
N PHE A 143 1.03 12.45 5.18
CA PHE A 143 1.72 11.98 6.38
C PHE A 143 2.96 11.13 6.05
N PRO A 144 2.88 10.16 5.12
CA PRO A 144 4.07 9.39 4.71
C PRO A 144 5.20 10.24 4.14
N ILE A 145 4.87 11.28 3.34
CA ILE A 145 5.89 12.22 2.86
C ILE A 145 6.58 12.96 4.02
N LEU A 146 5.82 13.35 5.05
CA LEU A 146 6.38 14.02 6.22
C LEU A 146 7.20 13.09 7.12
N GLU A 147 6.77 11.83 7.26
CA GLU A 147 7.36 10.87 8.20
C GLU A 147 8.56 10.12 7.61
N VAL A 148 8.46 9.66 6.36
CA VAL A 148 9.46 8.78 5.72
C VAL A 148 9.97 9.33 4.38
N GLY A 149 9.64 10.58 4.05
CA GLY A 149 10.16 11.30 2.88
C GLY A 149 9.57 10.90 1.53
N THR A 150 8.61 9.96 1.51
CA THR A 150 7.92 9.49 0.29
C THR A 150 6.64 8.73 0.64
N SER A 151 5.63 8.79 -0.23
CA SER A 151 4.41 7.94 -0.11
C SER A 151 4.54 6.56 -0.76
N ALA A 152 5.68 6.26 -1.38
CA ALA A 152 5.94 4.95 -1.98
C ALA A 152 6.28 3.86 -0.95
N LYS A 153 6.63 4.25 0.29
CA LYS A 153 7.07 3.34 1.37
C LYS A 153 5.94 3.09 2.37
N MET A 154 4.81 2.60 1.87
CA MET A 154 3.60 2.43 2.66
C MET A 154 2.97 1.07 2.42
N LEU A 155 2.32 0.56 3.47
CA LEU A 155 1.53 -0.65 3.42
C LEU A 155 0.08 -0.26 3.09
N SER A 156 -0.41 -0.64 1.91
CA SER A 156 -1.77 -0.35 1.44
C SER A 156 -2.58 -1.65 1.33
N ILE A 157 -3.31 -1.99 2.40
CA ILE A 157 -4.18 -3.17 2.44
C ILE A 157 -5.62 -2.74 2.15
N VAL A 158 -6.26 -3.49 1.25
CA VAL A 158 -7.67 -3.41 0.92
C VAL A 158 -8.34 -4.73 1.31
N PRO A 159 -8.97 -4.81 2.49
CA PRO A 159 -9.83 -5.94 2.84
C PRO A 159 -11.00 -5.99 1.87
N LEU A 160 -11.10 -7.06 1.08
CA LEU A 160 -12.20 -7.22 0.14
C LEU A 160 -13.47 -7.60 0.91
N MET A 161 -14.60 -7.03 0.52
CA MET A 161 -15.88 -7.25 1.20
C MET A 161 -16.29 -8.73 1.27
N GLN A 162 -15.79 -9.57 0.34
CA GLN A 162 -16.06 -11.01 0.28
C GLN A 162 -15.01 -11.86 1.04
N GLY A 163 -14.19 -11.25 1.90
CA GLY A 163 -13.25 -11.93 2.79
C GLY A 163 -11.84 -12.16 2.24
N GLY A 164 -11.57 -11.82 0.98
CA GLY A 164 -10.21 -11.80 0.43
C GLY A 164 -9.43 -10.54 0.84
N GLY A 165 -8.15 -10.49 0.47
CA GLY A 165 -7.29 -9.31 0.64
C GLY A 165 -6.69 -8.87 -0.69
N LEU A 166 -6.62 -7.56 -0.92
CA LEU A 166 -5.83 -6.92 -1.96
C LEU A 166 -4.73 -6.09 -1.28
N PHE A 167 -3.50 -6.24 -1.74
CA PHE A 167 -2.31 -5.64 -1.15
C PHE A 167 -1.62 -4.79 -2.21
N GLU A 168 -1.84 -3.49 -2.17
CA GLU A 168 -1.21 -2.54 -3.07
C GLU A 168 0.21 -2.23 -2.58
N THR A 169 1.17 -2.26 -3.50
CA THR A 169 2.61 -2.11 -3.18
C THR A 169 3.04 -0.65 -3.04
N GLY A 170 2.11 0.30 -3.17
CA GLY A 170 2.37 1.74 -3.06
C GLY A 170 1.27 2.57 -3.73
N ALA A 171 1.21 3.86 -3.41
CA ALA A 171 0.19 4.79 -3.94
C ALA A 171 0.65 5.58 -5.19
N GLY A 172 1.90 5.39 -5.63
CA GLY A 172 2.50 6.13 -6.74
C GLY A 172 2.22 5.56 -8.13
N GLY A 173 2.69 6.27 -9.17
CA GLY A 173 2.67 5.79 -10.56
C GLY A 173 3.89 4.92 -10.92
N SER A 174 3.93 4.40 -12.15
CA SER A 174 4.96 3.46 -12.64
C SER A 174 6.31 4.10 -13.05
N ALA A 175 6.57 5.34 -12.63
CA ALA A 175 7.87 6.03 -12.75
C ALA A 175 8.59 5.91 -14.12
N PRO A 176 8.07 6.51 -15.22
CA PRO A 176 8.67 6.39 -16.57
C PRO A 176 10.13 6.87 -16.67
N LYS A 177 10.54 7.82 -15.81
CA LYS A 177 11.94 8.29 -15.74
C LYS A 177 12.91 7.26 -15.17
N HIS A 178 12.42 6.22 -14.49
CA HIS A 178 13.26 5.12 -14.02
C HIS A 178 13.60 4.21 -15.19
N VAL A 179 12.62 3.92 -16.04
CA VAL A 179 12.81 3.15 -17.28
C VAL A 179 13.79 3.86 -18.22
N GLN A 180 13.70 5.18 -18.35
CA GLN A 180 14.66 5.96 -19.15
C GLN A 180 16.11 5.80 -18.67
N GLN A 181 16.36 5.84 -17.36
CA GLN A 181 17.71 5.62 -16.82
C GLN A 181 18.17 4.18 -17.04
N PHE A 182 17.28 3.21 -16.84
CA PHE A 182 17.60 1.81 -17.08
C PHE A 182 17.97 1.54 -18.54
N GLN A 183 17.22 2.09 -19.50
CA GLN A 183 17.53 1.94 -20.92
C GLN A 183 18.82 2.64 -21.32
N ALA A 184 19.12 3.81 -20.75
CA ALA A 184 20.30 4.59 -21.10
C ALA A 184 21.59 4.05 -20.45
N GLU A 185 21.51 3.65 -19.19
CA GLU A 185 22.69 3.43 -18.32
C GLU A 185 22.59 2.13 -17.50
N GLY A 186 21.59 1.29 -17.76
CA GLY A 186 21.45 -0.03 -17.14
C GLY A 186 21.26 0.00 -15.63
N HIS A 187 20.77 1.09 -15.07
CA HIS A 187 20.54 1.26 -13.63
C HIS A 187 19.07 1.53 -13.34
N LEU A 188 18.46 0.69 -12.49
CA LEU A 188 17.07 0.85 -12.07
C LEU A 188 17.00 1.36 -10.62
N ARG A 189 16.49 2.57 -10.44
CA ARG A 189 16.35 3.22 -9.11
C ARG A 189 14.96 3.07 -8.49
N TRP A 190 14.21 2.04 -8.88
CA TRP A 190 12.87 1.78 -8.34
C TRP A 190 13.00 1.12 -6.96
N ASP A 191 12.35 1.70 -5.95
CA ASP A 191 12.37 1.16 -4.59
C ASP A 191 11.21 0.17 -4.40
N SER A 192 11.55 -1.12 -4.27
CA SER A 192 10.59 -2.21 -4.10
C SER A 192 10.17 -2.44 -2.64
N LEU A 193 10.51 -1.56 -1.69
CA LEU A 193 10.14 -1.74 -0.28
C LEU A 193 8.63 -1.99 -0.09
N GLY A 194 7.79 -1.24 -0.80
CA GLY A 194 6.33 -1.43 -0.71
C GLY A 194 5.86 -2.80 -1.24
N GLU A 195 6.58 -3.41 -2.20
CA GLU A 195 6.32 -4.78 -2.65
C GLU A 195 6.65 -5.80 -1.55
N PHE A 196 7.75 -5.59 -0.83
CA PHE A 196 8.19 -6.47 0.25
C PHE A 196 7.22 -6.43 1.44
N LEU A 197 6.78 -5.22 1.80
CA LEU A 197 5.78 -4.98 2.84
C LEU A 197 4.41 -5.57 2.47
N ALA A 198 3.98 -5.40 1.22
CA ALA A 198 2.73 -5.99 0.73
C ALA A 198 2.77 -7.52 0.70
N LEU A 199 3.92 -8.12 0.35
CA LEU A 199 4.10 -9.57 0.34
C LEU A 199 4.00 -10.15 1.76
N ALA A 200 4.61 -9.52 2.77
CA ALA A 200 4.51 -9.95 4.15
C ALA A 200 3.05 -9.94 4.64
N ALA A 201 2.33 -8.83 4.41
CA ALA A 201 0.92 -8.73 4.74
C ALA A 201 0.04 -9.76 3.98
N SER A 202 0.38 -10.07 2.72
CA SER A 202 -0.32 -11.09 1.95
C SER A 202 -0.13 -12.48 2.53
N LEU A 203 1.09 -12.82 2.99
CA LEU A 203 1.39 -14.10 3.61
C LEU A 203 0.71 -14.23 4.99
N GLU A 204 0.71 -13.17 5.79
CA GLU A 204 0.00 -13.12 7.08
C GLU A 204 -1.51 -13.29 6.89
N HIS A 205 -2.08 -12.62 5.87
CA HIS A 205 -3.50 -12.80 5.54
C HIS A 205 -3.82 -14.24 5.16
N LEU A 206 -3.01 -14.85 4.28
CA LEU A 206 -3.17 -16.26 3.90
C LEU A 206 -3.11 -17.16 5.15
N ALA A 207 -2.13 -16.95 6.03
CA ALA A 207 -2.00 -17.69 7.27
C ALA A 207 -3.25 -17.56 8.16
N THR A 208 -3.75 -16.34 8.33
CA THR A 208 -4.92 -16.05 9.17
C THR A 208 -6.20 -16.68 8.62
N VAL A 209 -6.45 -16.57 7.32
CA VAL A 209 -7.72 -17.03 6.73
C VAL A 209 -7.77 -18.54 6.47
N THR A 210 -6.61 -19.20 6.31
CA THR A 210 -6.57 -20.65 6.06
C THR A 210 -5.96 -21.47 7.20
N GLY A 211 -5.43 -20.82 8.25
CA GLY A 211 -4.64 -21.49 9.29
C GLY A 211 -3.29 -22.03 8.77
N ASN A 212 -2.72 -21.43 7.72
CA ASN A 212 -1.47 -21.91 7.12
C ASN A 212 -0.25 -21.47 7.93
N ALA A 213 0.23 -22.35 8.82
CA ALA A 213 1.38 -22.08 9.68
C ALA A 213 2.68 -21.81 8.91
N ALA A 214 2.87 -22.41 7.72
CA ALA A 214 4.06 -22.15 6.91
C ALA A 214 4.02 -20.73 6.32
N ALA A 215 2.84 -20.25 5.90
CA ALA A 215 2.67 -18.87 5.45
C ALA A 215 2.94 -17.86 6.59
N GLN A 216 2.53 -18.18 7.83
CA GLN A 216 2.84 -17.34 8.99
C GLN A 216 4.35 -17.23 9.21
N ARG A 217 5.06 -18.37 9.18
CA ARG A 217 6.53 -18.38 9.34
C ARG A 217 7.23 -17.55 8.27
N LEU A 218 6.79 -17.67 7.01
CA LEU A 218 7.32 -16.87 5.91
C LEU A 218 7.05 -15.38 6.12
N ALA A 219 5.86 -15.00 6.57
CA ALA A 219 5.50 -13.61 6.88
C ALA A 219 6.38 -13.04 8.00
N ASP A 220 6.47 -13.74 9.14
CA ASP A 220 7.24 -13.30 10.31
C ASP A 220 8.73 -13.13 9.98
N ALA A 221 9.29 -14.05 9.20
CA ALA A 221 10.68 -13.96 8.75
C ALA A 221 10.88 -12.83 7.73
N LEU A 222 9.92 -12.58 6.84
CA LEU A 222 9.99 -11.47 5.89
C LEU A 222 9.89 -10.12 6.59
N ASP A 223 9.07 -10.00 7.63
CA ASP A 223 8.98 -8.77 8.44
C ASP A 223 10.29 -8.46 9.15
N ARG A 224 10.96 -9.47 9.75
CA ARG A 224 12.30 -9.29 10.31
C ARG A 224 13.34 -8.96 9.23
N ALA A 225 13.22 -9.56 8.04
CA ALA A 225 14.10 -9.25 6.92
C ALA A 225 13.91 -7.82 6.40
N ASN A 226 12.67 -7.32 6.37
CA ASN A 226 12.35 -5.94 6.03
C ASN A 226 12.98 -4.96 7.03
N ALA A 227 12.94 -5.26 8.33
CA ALA A 227 13.62 -4.47 9.36
C ALA A 227 15.15 -4.45 9.12
N ALA A 228 15.77 -5.61 8.94
CA ALA A 228 17.20 -5.70 8.63
C ALA A 228 17.59 -4.99 7.31
N PHE A 229 16.72 -5.04 6.31
CA PHE A 229 16.90 -4.35 5.03
C PHE A 229 16.90 -2.82 5.20
N LEU A 230 15.98 -2.30 6.03
CA LEU A 230 15.91 -0.87 6.36
C LEU A 230 17.12 -0.41 7.19
N GLU A 231 17.53 -1.19 8.19
CA GLU A 231 18.68 -0.88 9.05
C GLU A 231 20.02 -0.88 8.31
N SER A 232 20.14 -1.68 7.26
CA SER A 232 21.37 -1.84 6.47
C SER A 232 21.51 -0.86 5.29
N ASP A 233 20.51 0.02 5.09
CA ASP A 233 20.45 1.00 4.00
C ASP A 233 20.73 0.39 2.61
N LYS A 234 20.20 -0.82 2.36
CA LYS A 234 20.34 -1.54 1.08
C LYS A 234 19.25 -1.15 0.05
N SER A 235 18.65 0.02 0.22
CA SER A 235 17.72 0.59 -0.77
C SER A 235 18.46 1.02 -2.04
N PRO A 236 17.80 1.02 -3.22
CA PRO A 236 18.44 1.46 -4.46
C PRO A 236 18.94 2.90 -4.37
N SER A 237 20.20 3.10 -4.77
CA SER A 237 20.73 4.43 -5.03
C SER A 237 20.11 5.03 -6.29
N ARG A 238 20.36 6.32 -6.50
CA ARG A 238 20.01 7.02 -7.74
C ARG A 238 21.18 7.09 -8.73
N ARG A 239 22.39 6.68 -8.31
CA ARG A 239 23.63 6.82 -9.06
C ARG A 239 24.07 5.48 -9.67
N VAL A 240 24.45 5.53 -10.94
CA VAL A 240 25.04 4.38 -11.64
C VAL A 240 26.38 3.99 -10.99
N GLY A 241 26.64 2.69 -10.91
CA GLY A 241 27.80 2.13 -10.23
C GLY A 241 27.58 1.94 -8.72
N GLU A 242 26.38 2.23 -8.21
CA GLU A 242 25.94 1.91 -6.87
C GLU A 242 24.80 0.88 -6.91
N ILE A 243 24.40 0.37 -5.74
CA ILE A 243 23.29 -0.58 -5.61
C ILE A 243 22.03 -0.03 -6.29
N ASP A 244 21.38 -0.87 -7.08
CA ASP A 244 20.12 -0.57 -7.77
C ASP A 244 19.04 -1.56 -7.33
N THR A 245 17.84 -1.53 -7.93
CA THR A 245 16.72 -2.43 -7.60
C THR A 245 17.10 -3.90 -7.56
N ARG A 246 18.00 -4.37 -8.45
CA ARG A 246 18.38 -5.79 -8.51
C ARG A 246 19.24 -6.16 -7.30
N GLY A 247 20.13 -5.25 -6.89
CA GLY A 247 20.93 -5.42 -5.68
C GLY A 247 20.10 -5.38 -4.40
N SER A 248 19.06 -4.54 -4.33
CA SER A 248 18.17 -4.52 -3.17
C SER A 248 17.39 -5.82 -3.03
N HIS A 249 16.94 -6.42 -4.15
CA HIS A 249 16.28 -7.73 -4.17
C HIS A 249 17.19 -8.85 -3.67
N PHE A 250 18.47 -8.85 -4.08
CA PHE A 250 19.46 -9.80 -3.56
C PHE A 250 19.59 -9.70 -2.03
N TRP A 251 19.76 -8.48 -1.50
CA TRP A 251 19.91 -8.29 -0.06
C TRP A 251 18.67 -8.69 0.74
N LEU A 252 17.47 -8.39 0.24
CA LEU A 252 16.24 -8.89 0.85
C LEU A 252 16.22 -10.41 0.88
N ALA A 253 16.56 -11.09 -0.23
CA ALA A 253 16.58 -12.55 -0.28
C ALA A 253 17.59 -13.14 0.72
N ALA A 254 18.77 -12.52 0.86
CA ALA A 254 19.78 -12.93 1.83
C ALA A 254 19.30 -12.76 3.28
N TYR A 255 18.67 -11.63 3.61
CA TYR A 255 18.11 -11.41 4.94
C TYR A 255 16.95 -12.35 5.22
N TRP A 256 16.04 -12.55 4.28
CA TRP A 256 14.91 -13.46 4.45
C TRP A 256 15.35 -14.91 4.63
N ALA A 257 16.33 -15.38 3.84
CA ALA A 257 16.90 -16.71 4.04
C ALA A 257 17.55 -16.86 5.42
N ARG A 258 18.25 -15.85 5.92
CA ARG A 258 18.82 -15.84 7.26
C ARG A 258 17.75 -15.89 8.36
N GLU A 259 16.70 -15.08 8.24
CA GLU A 259 15.61 -15.05 9.23
C GLU A 259 14.79 -16.35 9.22
N MET A 260 14.67 -17.01 8.06
CA MET A 260 14.10 -18.34 7.94
C MET A 260 15.03 -19.43 8.48
N ALA A 261 16.35 -19.28 8.40
CA ALA A 261 17.29 -20.22 9.00
C ALA A 261 17.27 -20.19 10.53
N ALA A 262 16.86 -19.06 11.12
CA ALA A 262 16.81 -18.83 12.56
C ALA A 262 15.42 -19.12 13.18
N GLU A 263 14.43 -19.52 12.38
CA GLU A 263 13.10 -19.87 12.89
C GLU A 263 13.10 -21.23 13.60
N ASP A 264 12.27 -21.37 14.65
CA ASP A 264 12.24 -22.54 15.54
C ASP A 264 10.96 -23.40 15.40
N GLY A 265 10.05 -23.03 14.51
CA GLY A 265 8.76 -23.68 14.29
C GLY A 265 8.81 -24.86 13.32
N ASP A 266 9.79 -24.93 12.42
CA ASP A 266 9.98 -26.03 11.47
C ASP A 266 11.48 -26.31 11.20
N PRO A 267 12.10 -27.23 11.97
CA PRO A 267 13.53 -27.51 11.86
C PRO A 267 14.00 -27.95 10.47
N ALA A 268 13.14 -28.62 9.69
CA ALA A 268 13.47 -29.05 8.35
C ALA A 268 13.51 -27.87 7.38
N LEU A 269 12.53 -26.96 7.49
CA LEU A 269 12.48 -25.72 6.73
C LEU A 269 13.67 -24.80 7.09
N ALA A 270 13.92 -24.62 8.38
CA ALA A 270 15.05 -23.85 8.89
C ALA A 270 16.39 -24.39 8.37
N ALA A 271 16.62 -25.71 8.40
CA ALA A 271 17.83 -26.32 7.87
C ALA A 271 18.01 -26.11 6.35
N ARG A 272 16.91 -26.16 5.59
CA ARG A 272 16.93 -25.90 4.14
C ARG A 272 17.30 -24.44 3.86
N PHE A 273 16.73 -23.49 4.60
CA PHE A 273 17.07 -22.08 4.47
C PHE A 273 18.46 -21.74 5.00
N ALA A 274 18.97 -22.45 6.01
CA ALA A 274 20.34 -22.28 6.50
C ALA A 274 21.37 -22.53 5.40
N ALA A 275 21.20 -23.61 4.62
CA ALA A 275 22.07 -23.90 3.48
C ALA A 275 22.04 -22.80 2.41
N LEU A 276 20.87 -22.22 2.13
CA LEU A 276 20.73 -21.09 1.21
C LEU A 276 21.36 -19.82 1.78
N ALA A 277 21.11 -19.50 3.04
CA ALA A 277 21.63 -18.31 3.72
C ALA A 277 23.17 -18.32 3.74
N ASP A 278 23.78 -19.46 4.07
CA ASP A 278 25.24 -19.63 4.05
C ASP A 278 25.80 -19.45 2.64
N ALA A 279 25.12 -20.00 1.61
CA ALA A 279 25.56 -19.87 0.24
C ALA A 279 25.44 -18.42 -0.28
N LEU A 280 24.33 -17.73 0.00
CA LEU A 280 24.14 -16.31 -0.35
C LEU A 280 25.16 -15.42 0.36
N GLN A 281 25.44 -15.67 1.63
CA GLN A 281 26.42 -14.90 2.40
C GLN A 281 27.84 -15.10 1.88
N ARG A 282 28.21 -16.35 1.54
CA ARG A 282 29.53 -16.69 0.99
C ARG A 282 29.77 -16.08 -0.39
N GLU A 283 28.73 -16.04 -1.23
CA GLU A 283 28.81 -15.50 -2.60
C GLU A 283 28.43 -14.02 -2.71
N ALA A 284 28.13 -13.34 -1.60
CA ALA A 284 27.59 -11.98 -1.61
C ALA A 284 28.46 -10.99 -2.41
N ALA A 285 29.77 -11.01 -2.22
CA ALA A 285 30.69 -10.13 -2.94
C ALA A 285 30.72 -10.41 -4.46
N THR A 286 30.64 -11.68 -4.85
CA THR A 286 30.56 -12.09 -6.26
C THR A 286 29.26 -11.59 -6.89
N ILE A 287 28.13 -11.81 -6.21
CA ILE A 287 26.80 -11.41 -6.67
C ILE A 287 26.72 -9.88 -6.81
N GLU A 288 27.18 -9.12 -5.80
CA GLU A 288 27.22 -7.66 -5.88
C GLU A 288 28.07 -7.18 -7.06
N ALA A 289 29.24 -7.78 -7.29
CA ALA A 289 30.10 -7.44 -8.41
C ALA A 289 29.43 -7.72 -9.77
N GLU A 290 28.76 -8.86 -9.93
CA GLU A 290 28.01 -9.21 -11.13
C GLU A 290 26.85 -8.23 -11.40
N LEU A 291 26.11 -7.86 -10.36
CA LEU A 291 24.99 -6.91 -10.47
C LEU A 291 25.46 -5.49 -10.80
N LEU A 292 26.57 -5.04 -10.21
CA LEU A 292 27.18 -3.74 -10.52
C LEU A 292 27.77 -3.70 -11.94
N ALA A 293 28.40 -4.80 -12.39
CA ALA A 293 28.97 -4.91 -13.73
C ALA A 293 27.92 -4.86 -14.85
N ALA A 294 26.64 -5.11 -14.54
CA ALA A 294 25.53 -4.98 -15.49
C ALA A 294 25.09 -3.52 -15.72
N GLN A 295 25.63 -2.56 -14.98
CA GLN A 295 25.31 -1.13 -15.08
C GLN A 295 26.31 -0.38 -16.00
N GLY A 296 25.97 0.86 -16.36
CA GLY A 296 26.82 1.78 -17.12
C GLY A 296 26.67 1.69 -18.64
N ALA A 297 26.16 0.57 -19.16
CA ALA A 297 25.82 0.41 -20.57
C ALA A 297 24.31 0.50 -20.78
N ALA A 298 23.91 0.95 -21.98
CA ALA A 298 22.52 0.93 -22.40
C ALA A 298 21.95 -0.49 -22.39
N GLN A 299 20.71 -0.63 -21.92
CA GLN A 299 19.99 -1.90 -21.86
C GLN A 299 18.83 -1.90 -22.85
N ASP A 300 18.84 -2.85 -23.79
CA ASP A 300 17.73 -3.07 -24.72
C ASP A 300 16.83 -4.20 -24.20
N VAL A 301 15.58 -3.87 -23.91
CA VAL A 301 14.53 -4.81 -23.50
C VAL A 301 13.54 -5.10 -24.61
N GLY A 302 13.79 -4.68 -25.86
CA GLY A 302 12.96 -5.01 -27.01
C GLY A 302 11.60 -4.29 -27.06
N GLY A 303 11.42 -3.22 -26.30
CA GLY A 303 10.17 -2.45 -26.26
C GLY A 303 10.09 -1.49 -25.07
N TYR A 304 8.94 -0.82 -24.92
CA TYR A 304 8.64 0.06 -23.77
C TYR A 304 7.35 -0.39 -23.06
N TYR A 305 6.19 -0.25 -23.71
CA TYR A 305 4.91 -0.71 -23.15
C TYR A 305 4.74 -2.23 -23.20
N ARG A 306 5.45 -2.90 -24.12
CA ARG A 306 5.47 -4.34 -24.30
C ARG A 306 6.90 -4.77 -24.63
N PRO A 307 7.79 -4.88 -23.62
CA PRO A 307 9.14 -5.38 -23.82
C PRO A 307 9.11 -6.85 -24.27
N ASP A 308 10.24 -7.33 -24.80
CA ASP A 308 10.47 -8.74 -25.04
C ASP A 308 10.84 -9.44 -23.73
N ASP A 309 10.09 -10.48 -23.37
CA ASP A 309 10.24 -11.16 -22.07
C ASP A 309 11.63 -11.75 -21.87
N ALA A 310 12.25 -12.28 -22.93
CA ALA A 310 13.57 -12.88 -22.84
C ALA A 310 14.68 -11.82 -22.66
N LEU A 311 14.58 -10.70 -23.38
CA LEU A 311 15.48 -9.55 -23.21
C LEU A 311 15.33 -8.92 -21.83
N ALA A 312 14.09 -8.66 -21.39
CA ALA A 312 13.81 -8.10 -20.07
C ALA A 312 14.30 -9.03 -18.94
N SER A 313 14.05 -10.34 -19.03
CA SER A 313 14.50 -11.32 -18.04
C SER A 313 16.02 -11.34 -17.92
N ARG A 314 16.75 -11.36 -19.04
CA ARG A 314 18.22 -11.31 -19.03
C ARG A 314 18.76 -10.01 -18.41
N ALA A 315 18.17 -8.87 -18.75
CA ALA A 315 18.61 -7.57 -18.23
C ALA A 315 18.32 -7.42 -16.71
N MET A 316 17.23 -8.02 -16.23
CA MET A 316 16.82 -7.97 -14.82
C MET A 316 17.47 -9.04 -13.93
N ARG A 317 17.98 -10.14 -14.51
CA ARG A 317 18.63 -11.24 -13.77
C ARG A 317 20.09 -11.47 -14.24
N PRO A 318 20.98 -10.47 -14.21
CA PRO A 318 22.31 -10.60 -14.82
C PRO A 318 23.31 -11.41 -13.99
N SER A 319 23.07 -11.60 -12.68
CA SER A 319 23.95 -12.40 -11.82
C SER A 319 23.70 -13.90 -12.02
N ALA A 320 24.63 -14.56 -12.70
CA ALA A 320 24.58 -16.00 -12.92
C ALA A 320 24.71 -16.76 -11.59
N THR A 321 25.53 -16.26 -10.67
CA THR A 321 25.72 -16.84 -9.34
C THR A 321 24.42 -16.82 -8.54
N LEU A 322 23.74 -15.67 -8.47
CA LEU A 322 22.45 -15.56 -7.76
C LEU A 322 21.39 -16.47 -8.37
N ASN A 323 21.26 -16.48 -9.70
CA ASN A 323 20.29 -17.33 -10.39
C ASN A 323 20.53 -18.81 -10.07
N ALA A 324 21.77 -19.28 -10.14
CA ALA A 324 22.10 -20.68 -9.87
C ALA A 324 21.76 -21.09 -8.42
N LEU A 325 22.01 -20.22 -7.44
CA LEU A 325 21.66 -20.48 -6.04
C LEU A 325 20.14 -20.59 -5.83
N LEU A 326 19.37 -19.66 -6.40
CA LEU A 326 17.91 -19.65 -6.25
C LEU A 326 17.23 -20.78 -7.04
N ASP A 327 17.68 -21.06 -8.26
CA ASP A 327 17.17 -22.16 -9.08
C ASP A 327 17.48 -23.51 -8.41
N GLY A 328 18.68 -23.67 -7.85
CA GLY A 328 19.06 -24.85 -7.07
C GLY A 328 18.24 -25.01 -5.79
N PHE A 329 17.95 -23.92 -5.08
CA PHE A 329 17.08 -23.95 -3.91
C PHE A 329 15.64 -24.33 -4.27
N ALA A 330 15.09 -23.80 -5.36
CA ALA A 330 13.70 -24.06 -5.77
C ALA A 330 13.47 -25.50 -6.28
N ALA A 331 14.50 -26.13 -6.85
CA ALA A 331 14.41 -27.50 -7.37
C ALA A 331 14.48 -28.59 -6.29
N GLY A 332 14.98 -28.26 -5.09
CA GLY A 332 15.03 -29.16 -3.93
C GLY A 332 13.77 -29.11 -3.06
#